data_AF-A0A117SCA4-F1
#
_entry.id   AF-A0A117SCA4-F1
#
_cell.length_a   1.000
_cell.length_b   1.000
_cell.length_c   1.000
_cell.angle_alpha   90.00
_cell.angle_beta   90.00
_cell.angle_gamma   90.00
#
_symmetry.space_group_name_H-M   'P 1'
#
loop_
_entity.id
_entity.type
_entity.pdbx_description
1 polymer ?
#
loop_
_entity_poly.entity_id
_entity_poly.type
_entity_poly.pdbx_seq_one_letter_code
_entity_poly.pdbx_strand_id
1 'polypeptide(L)'
;MKPNNYKIPKLFFVMVFISVFITGCVQPINLGLMETGKNSTVQEFYVDNYKMKVRVMPITDDYQYICSLSLSDKDNSTPIKDVKSNMDIKKYSSRSTPRGGIQRVKQMIINDIEPIKDSVSNDFEYMYKLRNKGKYELTIKLTEIDGKELEKEILISFDQEVK
;
A
#
# COMPACT_ATOMS: atom_id res chain seq x y z
N MET A 1 -11.44 3.82 51.17
CA MET A 1 -11.65 4.51 49.87
C MET A 1 -10.65 3.95 48.88
N LYS A 2 -11.11 3.29 47.82
CA LYS A 2 -10.26 2.76 46.73
C LYS A 2 -10.11 3.82 45.65
N PRO A 3 -8.92 4.08 45.08
CA PRO A 3 -8.79 4.95 43.92
C PRO A 3 -9.20 4.20 42.65
N ASN A 4 -10.12 4.80 41.89
CA ASN A 4 -10.53 4.36 40.56
C ASN A 4 -9.39 4.61 39.56
N ASN A 5 -8.71 3.53 39.13
CA ASN A 5 -7.76 3.55 38.02
C ASN A 5 -8.53 3.64 36.69
N TYR A 6 -8.82 4.84 36.22
CA TYR A 6 -9.17 5.06 34.82
C TYR A 6 -7.90 4.95 33.97
N LYS A 7 -7.65 3.75 33.44
CA LYS A 7 -6.67 3.55 32.37
C LYS A 7 -7.20 4.27 31.13
N ILE A 8 -6.61 5.42 30.81
CA ILE A 8 -6.79 6.10 29.54
C ILE A 8 -6.31 5.15 28.43
N PRO A 9 -7.16 4.73 27.48
CA PRO A 9 -6.70 3.94 26.36
C PRO A 9 -5.81 4.85 25.49
N LYS A 10 -4.56 4.43 25.28
CA LYS A 10 -3.63 5.06 24.34
C LYS A 10 -4.16 4.89 22.92
N LEU A 11 -5.07 5.79 22.50
CA LEU A 11 -5.40 5.95 21.09
C LEU A 11 -4.14 6.48 20.39
N PHE A 12 -3.51 5.62 19.59
CA PHE A 12 -2.55 6.03 18.58
C PHE A 12 -3.29 6.87 17.54
N PHE A 13 -3.27 8.20 17.73
CA PHE A 13 -3.67 9.15 16.70
C PHE A 13 -2.60 9.11 15.59
N VAL A 14 -2.85 8.32 14.54
CA VAL A 14 -2.10 8.43 13.29
C VAL A 14 -2.69 9.62 12.54
N MET A 15 -2.01 10.76 12.62
CA MET A 15 -2.38 11.98 11.91
C MET A 15 -1.93 11.85 10.46
N VAL A 16 -2.79 11.30 9.60
CA VAL A 16 -2.54 11.24 8.14
C VAL A 16 -2.81 12.63 7.56
N PHE A 17 -1.76 13.32 7.13
CA PHE A 17 -1.87 14.53 6.31
C PHE A 17 -2.37 14.13 4.91
N ILE A 18 -3.68 14.10 4.70
CA ILE A 18 -4.27 13.95 3.36
C ILE A 18 -4.27 15.33 2.69
N SER A 19 -3.12 15.77 2.17
CA SER A 19 -3.09 16.93 1.27
C SER A 19 -3.53 16.48 -0.12
N VAL A 20 -4.85 16.44 -0.38
CA VAL A 20 -5.40 16.22 -1.73
C VAL A 20 -5.20 17.50 -2.55
N PHE A 21 -4.03 17.65 -3.17
CA PHE A 21 -3.85 18.65 -4.23
C PHE A 21 -4.42 18.10 -5.53
N ILE A 22 -5.62 18.55 -5.88
CA ILE A 22 -6.35 18.17 -7.10
C ILE A 22 -5.80 18.97 -8.29
N THR A 23 -4.91 18.35 -9.06
CA THR A 23 -4.69 18.66 -10.47
C THR A 23 -4.29 17.39 -11.20
N GLY A 24 -5.24 16.75 -11.90
CA GLY A 24 -4.98 15.60 -12.76
C GLY A 24 -6.03 14.49 -12.70
N CYS A 25 -6.07 13.65 -13.73
CA CYS A 25 -6.87 12.42 -13.86
C CYS A 25 -6.55 11.33 -12.81
N VAL A 26 -5.80 11.69 -11.76
CA VAL A 26 -5.15 10.78 -10.84
C VAL A 26 -5.28 11.32 -9.42
N GLN A 27 -5.68 10.46 -8.49
CA GLN A 27 -5.74 10.69 -7.06
C GLN A 27 -4.63 9.91 -6.34
N PRO A 28 -3.51 10.57 -5.98
CA PRO A 28 -2.42 9.90 -5.28
C PRO A 28 -2.73 9.75 -3.79
N ILE A 29 -2.46 8.56 -3.25
CA ILE A 29 -2.48 8.22 -1.83
C ILE A 29 -1.09 7.73 -1.46
N ASN A 30 -0.47 8.36 -0.46
CA ASN A 30 0.85 7.96 0.03
C ASN A 30 0.74 7.46 1.47
N LEU A 31 1.05 6.18 1.68
CA LEU A 31 0.96 5.51 2.98
C LEU A 31 2.30 5.52 3.74
N GLY A 32 3.35 6.13 3.19
CA GLY A 32 4.66 6.17 3.82
C GLY A 32 5.35 4.81 3.84
N LEU A 33 6.04 4.48 4.93
CA LEU A 33 6.77 3.22 5.09
C LEU A 33 5.83 2.11 5.61
N MET A 34 5.77 0.98 4.91
CA MET A 34 5.10 -0.22 5.40
C MET A 34 6.09 -1.16 6.09
N GLU A 35 5.77 -1.52 7.33
CA GLU A 35 6.52 -2.54 8.07
C GLU A 35 6.18 -3.94 7.55
N THR A 36 7.20 -4.68 7.13
CA THR A 36 7.07 -6.08 6.72
C THR A 36 7.44 -7.02 7.86
N GLY A 37 6.57 -7.97 8.22
CA GLY A 37 6.84 -8.96 9.26
C GLY A 37 5.59 -9.72 9.72
N LYS A 38 5.73 -10.62 10.72
CA LYS A 38 4.60 -11.38 11.31
C LYS A 38 3.49 -10.48 11.89
N ASN A 39 3.85 -9.26 12.30
CA ASN A 39 2.94 -8.23 12.80
C ASN A 39 2.76 -7.07 11.81
N SER A 40 2.87 -7.32 10.50
CA SER A 40 2.79 -6.25 9.51
C SER A 40 1.57 -5.36 9.71
N THR A 41 1.83 -4.06 9.79
CA THR A 41 0.81 -3.06 10.08
C THR A 41 -0.17 -3.00 8.91
N VAL A 42 -1.45 -3.19 9.21
CA VAL A 42 -2.51 -2.89 8.26
C VAL A 42 -2.66 -1.37 8.23
N GLN A 43 -2.46 -0.78 7.05
CA GLN A 43 -2.72 0.64 6.84
C GLN A 43 -4.13 0.80 6.30
N GLU A 44 -4.96 1.56 7.01
CA GLU A 44 -6.35 1.83 6.65
C GLU A 44 -6.49 3.29 6.23
N PHE A 45 -7.22 3.53 5.14
CA PHE A 45 -7.53 4.86 4.64
C PHE A 45 -8.87 4.85 3.89
N TYR A 46 -9.39 6.04 3.62
CA TYR A 46 -10.70 6.22 2.99
C TYR A 46 -10.52 7.01 1.70
N VAL A 47 -11.15 6.53 0.63
CA VAL A 47 -11.21 7.21 -0.66
C VAL A 47 -12.66 7.18 -1.11
N ASP A 48 -13.25 8.37 -1.28
CA ASP A 48 -14.67 8.54 -1.60
C ASP A 48 -15.57 7.75 -0.62
N ASN A 49 -16.36 6.81 -1.16
CA ASN A 49 -17.26 5.94 -0.39
C ASN A 49 -16.63 4.58 -0.04
N TYR A 50 -15.32 4.44 -0.24
CA TYR A 50 -14.60 3.20 -0.01
C TYR A 50 -13.68 3.32 1.19
N LYS A 51 -13.67 2.25 1.97
CA LYS A 51 -12.68 1.97 3.00
C LYS A 51 -11.68 0.98 2.42
N MET A 52 -10.41 1.37 2.39
CA MET A 52 -9.33 0.60 1.84
C MET A 52 -8.34 0.20 2.93
N LYS A 53 -7.84 -1.03 2.86
CA LYS A 53 -6.79 -1.53 3.74
C LYS A 53 -5.69 -2.16 2.91
N VAL A 54 -4.45 -1.81 3.21
CA VAL A 54 -3.27 -2.40 2.57
C VAL A 54 -2.40 -3.05 3.62
N ARG A 55 -1.90 -4.25 3.30
CA ARG A 55 -0.99 -5.02 4.15
C ARG A 55 0.08 -5.69 3.30
N VAL A 56 1.33 -5.68 3.76
CA VAL A 56 2.40 -6.48 3.15
C VAL A 56 2.81 -7.60 4.09
N MET A 57 2.88 -8.83 3.60
CA MET A 57 3.22 -10.02 4.39
C MET A 57 4.37 -10.77 3.73
N PRO A 58 5.45 -11.10 4.47
CA PRO A 58 6.45 -12.03 3.94
C PRO A 58 5.86 -13.45 3.90
N ILE A 59 6.06 -14.16 2.79
CA ILE A 59 5.70 -15.57 2.65
C ILE A 59 6.84 -16.46 3.17
N THR A 60 8.07 -16.12 2.77
CA THR A 60 9.29 -16.86 3.08
C THR A 60 10.46 -15.88 3.29
N ASP A 61 11.58 -16.41 3.80
CA ASP A 61 12.81 -15.63 3.99
C ASP A 61 13.51 -15.25 2.66
N ASP A 62 13.05 -15.78 1.53
CA ASP A 62 13.60 -15.54 0.18
C ASP A 62 13.04 -14.28 -0.50
N TYR A 63 12.75 -13.25 0.28
CA TYR A 63 12.20 -11.97 -0.20
C TYR A 63 10.92 -12.14 -1.05
N GLN A 64 10.09 -13.12 -0.69
CA GLN A 64 8.78 -13.34 -1.28
C GLN A 64 7.72 -12.70 -0.40
N TYR A 65 6.82 -11.94 -1.02
CA TYR A 65 5.83 -11.15 -0.32
C TYR A 65 4.47 -11.25 -0.99
N ILE A 66 3.44 -11.03 -0.18
CA ILE A 66 2.07 -10.75 -0.62
C ILE A 66 1.77 -9.32 -0.18
N CYS A 67 1.40 -8.47 -1.13
CA CYS A 67 0.68 -7.24 -0.83
C CYS A 67 -0.82 -7.55 -0.95
N SER A 68 -1.58 -7.43 0.13
CA SER A 68 -3.03 -7.59 0.13
C SER A 68 -3.69 -6.22 0.16
N LEU A 69 -4.65 -6.01 -0.73
CA LEU A 69 -5.56 -4.88 -0.76
C LEU A 69 -6.98 -5.38 -0.44
N SER A 70 -7.55 -4.87 0.64
CA SER A 70 -8.95 -5.10 1.00
C SER A 70 -9.75 -3.83 0.75
N LEU A 71 -10.89 -3.96 0.08
CA LEU A 71 -11.81 -2.86 -0.21
C LEU A 71 -13.20 -3.19 0.33
N SER A 72 -13.81 -2.24 1.03
CA SER A 72 -15.21 -2.34 1.44
C SER A 72 -15.92 -1.01 1.26
N ASP A 73 -17.24 -1.07 1.14
CA ASP A 73 -18.09 0.11 1.29
C ASP A 73 -17.87 0.73 2.68
N LYS A 74 -17.77 2.06 2.73
CA LYS A 74 -17.47 2.82 3.95
C LYS A 74 -18.62 2.76 4.96
N ASP A 75 -19.86 2.75 4.50
CA ASP A 75 -21.05 2.92 5.34
C ASP A 75 -21.54 1.61 5.93
N ASN A 76 -21.41 0.50 5.19
CA ASN A 76 -21.92 -0.81 5.62
C ASN A 76 -20.84 -1.90 5.70
N SER A 77 -19.58 -1.60 5.37
CA SER A 77 -18.45 -2.56 5.41
C SER A 77 -18.65 -3.80 4.52
N THR A 78 -19.53 -3.73 3.52
CA THR A 78 -19.69 -4.81 2.54
C THR A 78 -18.42 -4.91 1.70
N PRO A 79 -17.80 -6.09 1.60
CA PRO A 79 -16.62 -6.28 0.76
C PRO A 79 -16.94 -6.04 -0.71
N ILE A 80 -16.07 -5.29 -1.37
CA ILE A 80 -16.11 -5.09 -2.83
C ILE A 80 -15.65 -6.37 -3.50
N LYS A 81 -16.34 -6.77 -4.57
CA LYS A 81 -16.12 -8.09 -5.19
C LYS A 81 -15.30 -8.02 -6.45
N ASP A 82 -15.29 -6.88 -7.14
CA ASP A 82 -14.59 -6.75 -8.40
C ASP A 82 -13.78 -5.45 -8.45
N VAL A 83 -12.55 -5.55 -8.92
CA VAL A 83 -11.58 -4.46 -8.94
C VAL A 83 -10.63 -4.68 -10.10
N LYS A 84 -10.42 -3.64 -10.92
CA LYS A 84 -9.33 -3.60 -11.91
C LYS A 84 -8.18 -2.77 -11.39
N SER A 85 -7.05 -3.43 -11.18
CA SER A 85 -5.85 -2.81 -10.64
C SER A 85 -4.59 -3.56 -11.05
N ASN A 86 -3.46 -2.88 -10.99
CA ASN A 86 -2.13 -3.46 -11.19
C ASN A 86 -1.15 -2.83 -10.19
N MET A 87 -0.06 -3.54 -9.89
CA MET A 87 0.97 -3.07 -8.99
C MET A 87 2.34 -3.02 -9.67
N ASP A 88 3.02 -1.89 -9.51
CA ASP A 88 4.38 -1.65 -9.96
C ASP A 88 5.34 -1.57 -8.77
N ILE A 89 6.59 -1.98 -8.99
CA ILE A 89 7.65 -1.94 -7.98
C ILE A 89 8.90 -1.27 -8.54
N LYS A 90 9.29 -0.16 -7.91
CA LYS A 90 10.54 0.56 -8.16
C LYS A 90 11.53 0.31 -7.03
N LYS A 91 12.80 0.16 -7.37
CA LYS A 91 13.91 0.14 -6.40
C LYS A 91 14.58 1.49 -6.33
N TYR A 92 14.82 1.96 -5.10
CA TYR A 92 15.70 3.10 -4.86
C TYR A 92 17.15 2.64 -5.00
N SER A 93 17.89 3.25 -5.92
CA SER A 93 19.32 3.03 -6.10
C SER A 93 20.08 4.35 -6.01
N SER A 94 21.36 4.26 -5.65
CA SER A 94 22.30 5.37 -5.72
C SER A 94 23.29 5.09 -6.84
N ARG A 95 23.44 6.06 -7.75
CA ARG A 95 24.45 6.01 -8.80
C ARG A 95 25.48 7.12 -8.55
N SER A 96 26.75 6.78 -8.61
CA SER A 96 27.81 7.78 -8.63
C SER A 96 27.75 8.55 -9.95
N THR A 97 27.82 9.87 -9.86
CA THR A 97 27.89 10.76 -11.03
C THR A 97 29.35 10.94 -11.44
N PRO A 98 29.63 11.26 -12.73
CA PRO A 98 30.99 11.48 -13.22
C PRO A 98 31.76 12.58 -12.48
N ARG A 99 31.07 13.48 -11.76
CA ARG A 99 31.66 14.57 -10.95
C ARG A 99 31.79 14.22 -9.46
N GLY A 100 31.63 12.95 -9.09
CA GLY A 100 31.78 12.49 -7.69
C GLY A 100 30.56 12.70 -6.79
N GLY A 101 29.44 13.23 -7.30
CA GLY A 101 28.17 13.31 -6.56
C GLY A 101 27.41 11.99 -6.55
N ILE A 102 26.47 11.81 -5.60
CA ILE A 102 25.56 10.66 -5.55
C ILE A 102 24.18 11.10 -6.05
N GLN A 103 23.69 10.46 -7.10
CA GLN A 103 22.32 10.65 -7.58
C GLN A 103 21.45 9.51 -7.08
N ARG A 104 20.34 9.83 -6.41
CA ARG A 104 19.29 8.85 -6.10
C ARG A 104 18.41 8.67 -7.34
N VAL A 105 18.26 7.44 -7.79
CA VAL A 105 17.45 7.08 -8.96
C VAL A 105 16.44 6.02 -8.52
N LYS A 106 15.20 6.15 -9.00
CA LYS A 106 14.19 5.10 -8.90
C LYS A 106 14.24 4.29 -10.19
N GLN A 107 14.55 3.01 -10.09
CA GLN A 107 14.54 2.12 -11.24
C GLN A 107 13.35 1.17 -11.13
N MET A 108 12.58 1.06 -12.19
CA MET A 108 11.49 0.09 -12.28
C MET A 108 12.05 -1.33 -12.33
N ILE A 109 11.55 -2.22 -11.46
CA ILE A 109 12.05 -3.60 -11.34
C ILE A 109 10.97 -4.63 -11.70
N ILE A 110 9.72 -4.38 -11.32
CA ILE A 110 8.57 -5.22 -11.66
C ILE A 110 7.43 -4.30 -12.05
N ASN A 111 6.70 -4.65 -13.11
CA ASN A 111 5.56 -3.89 -13.62
C ASN A 111 4.34 -4.78 -13.71
N ASP A 112 3.18 -4.15 -13.69
CA ASP A 112 1.91 -4.74 -14.11
C ASP A 112 1.59 -6.06 -13.39
N ILE A 113 1.89 -6.12 -12.08
CA ILE A 113 1.51 -7.27 -11.26
C ILE A 113 -0.01 -7.22 -11.10
N GLU A 114 -0.71 -8.19 -11.68
CA GLU A 114 -2.15 -8.32 -11.53
C GLU A 114 -2.51 -8.95 -10.17
N PRO A 115 -3.61 -8.52 -9.55
CA PRO A 115 -4.09 -9.12 -8.31
C PRO A 115 -4.71 -10.49 -8.56
N ILE A 116 -4.47 -11.40 -7.62
CA ILE A 116 -5.21 -12.66 -7.49
C ILE A 116 -6.24 -12.44 -6.37
N LYS A 117 -7.51 -12.66 -6.67
CA LYS A 117 -8.55 -12.56 -5.64
C LYS A 117 -8.51 -13.79 -4.72
N ASP A 118 -8.30 -13.56 -3.43
CA ASP A 118 -8.41 -14.62 -2.44
C ASP A 118 -9.88 -14.94 -2.14
N SER A 119 -10.25 -16.21 -2.34
CA SER A 119 -11.62 -16.67 -2.19
C SER A 119 -12.14 -16.66 -0.74
N VAL A 120 -11.26 -16.67 0.26
CA VAL A 120 -11.61 -16.78 1.67
C VAL A 120 -11.80 -15.41 2.30
N SER A 121 -10.82 -14.53 2.13
CA SER A 121 -10.82 -13.16 2.66
C SER A 121 -11.54 -12.15 1.78
N ASN A 122 -11.72 -12.44 0.48
CA ASN A 122 -12.09 -11.48 -0.57
C ASN A 122 -11.06 -10.36 -0.78
N ASP A 123 -9.82 -10.54 -0.33
CA ASP A 123 -8.76 -9.59 -0.58
C ASP A 123 -8.18 -9.76 -2.00
N PHE A 124 -7.61 -8.69 -2.53
CA PHE A 124 -6.87 -8.67 -3.80
C PHE A 124 -5.37 -8.76 -3.50
N GLU A 125 -4.77 -9.91 -3.83
CA GLU A 125 -3.40 -10.24 -3.45
C GLU A 125 -2.43 -10.10 -4.64
N TYR A 126 -1.40 -9.30 -4.44
CA TYR A 126 -0.29 -9.14 -5.38
C TYR A 126 0.92 -9.91 -4.85
N MET A 127 1.27 -11.00 -5.51
CA MET A 127 2.43 -11.81 -5.15
C MET A 127 3.67 -11.34 -5.90
N TYR A 128 4.79 -11.15 -5.19
CA TYR A 128 6.04 -10.72 -5.82
C TYR A 128 7.27 -11.24 -5.08
N LYS A 129 8.38 -11.31 -5.82
CA LYS A 129 9.69 -11.72 -5.29
C LYS A 129 10.74 -10.65 -5.61
N LEU A 130 11.43 -10.17 -4.58
CA LEU A 130 12.54 -9.23 -4.73
C LEU A 130 13.87 -9.98 -4.75
N ARG A 131 14.87 -9.47 -5.48
CA ARG A 131 16.14 -10.18 -5.69
C ARG A 131 17.20 -9.88 -4.63
N ASN A 132 17.08 -8.75 -3.94
CA ASN A 132 18.12 -8.22 -3.08
C ASN A 132 17.56 -7.29 -2.02
N LYS A 133 18.38 -7.02 -1.00
CA LYS A 133 18.10 -6.04 0.04
C LYS A 133 18.02 -4.62 -0.54
N GLY A 134 17.32 -3.74 0.17
CA GLY A 134 17.23 -2.32 -0.15
C GLY A 134 15.83 -1.74 0.05
N LYS A 135 15.67 -0.48 -0.36
CA LYS A 135 14.41 0.24 -0.30
C LYS A 135 13.69 0.16 -1.64
N TYR A 136 12.39 -0.08 -1.59
CA TYR A 136 11.48 -0.20 -2.72
C TYR A 136 10.29 0.73 -2.53
N GLU A 137 9.73 1.21 -3.63
CA GLU A 137 8.44 1.88 -3.71
C GLU A 137 7.50 0.95 -4.45
N LEU A 138 6.36 0.65 -3.84
CA LEU A 138 5.28 -0.10 -4.43
C LEU A 138 4.18 0.88 -4.77
N THR A 139 3.55 0.71 -5.92
CA THR A 139 2.43 1.55 -6.37
C THR A 139 1.34 0.66 -6.92
N ILE A 140 0.19 0.64 -6.24
CA ILE A 140 -1.03 0.00 -6.73
C ILE A 140 -1.81 1.07 -7.49
N LYS A 141 -2.09 0.82 -8.76
CA LYS A 141 -2.96 1.65 -9.59
C LYS A 141 -4.31 0.97 -9.69
N LEU A 142 -5.36 1.69 -9.32
CA LEU A 142 -6.74 1.25 -9.31
C LEU A 142 -7.53 2.08 -10.33
N THR A 143 -8.23 1.41 -11.24
CA THR A 143 -8.95 2.05 -12.36
C THR A 143 -10.44 1.73 -12.39
N GLU A 144 -10.86 0.63 -11.75
CA GLU A 144 -12.25 0.17 -11.78
C GLU A 144 -12.64 -0.47 -10.44
N ILE A 145 -13.87 -0.22 -9.98
CA ILE A 145 -14.46 -0.83 -8.78
C ILE A 145 -15.89 -1.30 -9.13
N ASP A 146 -16.21 -2.56 -8.83
CA ASP A 146 -17.50 -3.21 -9.10
C ASP A 146 -18.02 -2.98 -10.54
N GLY A 147 -17.15 -3.15 -11.54
CA GLY A 147 -17.52 -3.02 -12.95
C GLY A 147 -17.61 -1.57 -13.46
N LYS A 148 -17.29 -0.57 -12.62
CA LYS A 148 -17.38 0.86 -12.96
C LYS A 148 -16.01 1.52 -12.97
N GLU A 149 -15.67 2.15 -14.09
CA GLU A 149 -14.46 2.95 -14.21
C GLU A 149 -14.50 4.13 -13.23
N LEU A 150 -13.36 4.41 -12.61
CA LEU A 150 -13.21 5.53 -11.69
C LEU A 150 -13.07 6.84 -12.47
N GLU A 151 -13.69 7.91 -11.96
CA GLU A 151 -13.53 9.26 -12.53
C GLU A 151 -12.06 9.74 -12.49
N LYS A 152 -11.31 9.26 -11.49
CA LYS A 152 -9.87 9.48 -11.34
C LYS A 152 -9.22 8.16 -10.95
N GLU A 153 -8.10 7.84 -11.59
CA GLU A 153 -7.30 6.68 -11.21
C GLU A 153 -6.77 6.89 -9.78
N ILE A 154 -6.89 5.88 -8.92
CA ILE A 154 -6.35 5.95 -7.56
C ILE A 154 -4.95 5.31 -7.58
N LEU A 155 -3.93 6.07 -7.18
CA LEU A 155 -2.55 5.57 -7.07
C LEU A 155 -2.16 5.45 -5.60
N ILE A 156 -2.14 4.24 -5.07
CA ILE A 156 -1.76 3.95 -3.69
C ILE A 156 -0.27 3.61 -3.69
N SER A 157 0.55 4.46 -3.09
CA SER A 157 2.01 4.34 -3.04
C SER A 157 2.50 4.16 -1.61
N PHE A 158 3.50 3.31 -1.44
CA PHE A 158 4.18 3.12 -0.16
C PHE A 158 5.60 2.57 -0.33
N ASP A 159 6.45 2.84 0.65
CA ASP A 159 7.81 2.34 0.69
C ASP A 159 7.87 1.01 1.46
N GLN A 160 8.71 0.09 0.99
CA GLN A 160 9.08 -1.15 1.67
C GLN A 160 10.60 -1.23 1.82
N GLU A 161 11.10 -1.60 3.00
CA GLU A 161 12.52 -1.86 3.22
C GLU A 161 12.79 -3.36 3.42
N VAL A 162 13.63 -3.92 2.56
CA VAL A 162 14.08 -5.32 2.63
C VAL A 162 15.45 -5.38 3.28
N LYS A 163 15.54 -6.07 4.43
CA LYS A 163 16.73 -6.15 5.27
C LYS A 163 17.55 -7.42 5.10
#